data_AF-B2XDC9-F1
#
_entry.id   AF-B2XDC9-F1
#
_cell.length_a   1.000
_cell.length_b   1.000
_cell.length_c   1.000
_cell.angle_alpha   90.00
_cell.angle_beta   90.00
_cell.angle_gamma   90.00
#
_symmetry.space_group_name_H-M   'P 1'
#
loop_
_entity.id
_entity.type
_entity.pdbx_description
1 polymer ?
#
loop_
_entity_poly.entity_id
_entity_poly.type
_entity_poly.pdbx_seq_one_letter_code
_entity_poly.pdbx_strand_id
1 'polypeptide(L)' 'RYAKLKQKWRKPKGIDNRVRRRFKGQFLMPNIGYESNSKTRHMLPTGFKKFLVHNVRELEV' A
#
# COMPACT_ATOMS: atom_id res chain seq x y z
N ARG A 1 14.95 -15.85 -0.86
CA ARG A 1 15.71 -16.23 -2.10
C ARG A 1 17.06 -15.53 -2.19
N TYR A 2 17.16 -14.21 -2.02
CA TYR A 2 18.45 -13.51 -1.87
C TYR A 2 18.34 -12.41 -0.81
N ALA A 3 19.26 -12.35 0.15
CA ALA A 3 19.23 -11.38 1.26
C ALA A 3 19.33 -9.91 0.80
N LYS A 4 19.96 -9.66 -0.34
CA LYS A 4 20.09 -8.32 -0.94
C LYS A 4 18.76 -7.70 -1.42
N LEU A 5 17.74 -8.52 -1.66
CA LEU A 5 16.45 -8.04 -2.19
C LEU A 5 15.53 -7.64 -1.04
N LYS A 6 15.25 -6.34 -0.92
CA LYS A 6 14.30 -5.80 0.06
C LYS A 6 12.85 -6.07 -0.40
N GLN A 7 11.93 -6.14 0.57
CA GLN A 7 10.50 -6.39 0.34
C GLN A 7 9.73 -5.20 -0.28
N LYS A 8 10.35 -4.01 -0.40
CA LYS A 8 9.70 -2.84 -1.00
C LYS A 8 9.32 -3.11 -2.46
N TRP A 9 8.11 -2.73 -2.86
CA TRP A 9 7.64 -2.93 -4.23
C TRP A 9 8.54 -2.23 -5.26
N ARG A 10 8.87 -2.95 -6.33
CA ARG A 10 9.57 -2.44 -7.50
C ARG A 10 8.92 -3.06 -8.73
N LYS A 11 8.68 -2.25 -9.78
CA LYS A 11 8.11 -2.75 -11.03
C LYS A 11 9.10 -3.71 -11.72
N PRO A 12 8.73 -4.97 -11.99
CA PRO A 12 9.60 -5.91 -12.69
C PRO A 12 9.79 -5.48 -14.16
N LYS A 13 11.03 -5.52 -14.65
CA LYS A 13 11.40 -4.99 -15.98
C LYS A 13 11.76 -6.07 -17.03
N GLY A 14 12.07 -7.29 -16.63
CA GLY A 14 12.56 -8.34 -17.54
C GLY A 14 11.54 -8.81 -18.58
N ILE A 15 12.00 -9.18 -19.77
CA ILE A 15 11.16 -9.58 -20.91
C ILE A 15 10.28 -10.80 -20.61
N ASP A 16 10.82 -11.82 -19.96
CA ASP A 16 10.07 -13.05 -19.65
C ASP A 16 9.54 -13.11 -18.22
N ASN A 17 9.51 -11.97 -17.52
CA ASN A 17 9.04 -11.95 -16.14
C ASN A 17 7.53 -12.26 -16.04
N ARG A 18 7.19 -13.35 -15.34
CA ARG A 18 5.81 -13.85 -15.19
C ARG A 18 4.87 -12.86 -14.49
N VAL A 19 5.36 -12.06 -13.53
CA VAL A 19 4.57 -11.01 -12.86
C VAL A 19 4.28 -9.87 -13.85
N ARG A 20 5.27 -9.45 -14.65
CA ARG A 20 5.09 -8.43 -15.70
C ARG A 20 4.06 -8.88 -16.75
N ARG A 21 4.08 -10.16 -17.14
CA ARG A 21 3.16 -10.78 -18.10
C ARG A 21 1.79 -11.19 -17.50
N ARG A 22 1.58 -10.97 -16.19
CA ARG A 22 0.30 -11.20 -15.47
C ARG A 22 -0.22 -12.65 -15.53
N PHE A 23 0.67 -13.64 -15.43
CA PHE A 23 0.24 -15.04 -15.36
C PHE A 23 -0.54 -15.34 -14.07
N LYS A 24 -1.58 -16.17 -14.16
CA LYS A 24 -2.39 -16.62 -13.01
C LYS A 24 -1.48 -17.31 -11.97
N GLY A 25 -1.74 -17.07 -10.69
CA GLY A 25 -0.97 -17.64 -9.57
C GLY A 25 0.35 -16.94 -9.28
N GLN A 26 0.67 -15.83 -9.96
CA GLN A 26 1.78 -14.95 -9.58
C GLN A 26 1.28 -13.73 -8.78
N PHE A 27 2.20 -13.01 -8.15
CA PHE A 27 1.89 -11.77 -7.44
C PHE A 27 1.23 -10.73 -8.36
N LEU A 28 0.27 -9.99 -7.82
CA LEU A 28 -0.43 -8.93 -8.52
C LEU A 28 0.44 -7.65 -8.57
N MET A 29 0.33 -6.91 -9.67
CA MET A 29 0.95 -5.59 -9.78
C MET A 29 -0.01 -4.52 -9.23
N PRO A 30 0.47 -3.57 -8.40
CA PRO A 30 -0.33 -2.43 -7.99
C PRO A 30 -0.87 -1.65 -9.18
N ASN A 31 -2.13 -1.26 -9.09
CA ASN A 31 -2.87 -0.48 -10.06
C ASN A 31 -3.86 0.44 -9.34
N ILE A 32 -4.44 1.41 -10.06
CA ILE A 32 -5.43 2.36 -9.51
C ILE A 32 -6.74 1.68 -9.05
N GLY A 33 -7.08 0.52 -9.62
CA GLY A 33 -8.28 -0.23 -9.25
C GLY A 33 -8.23 -0.86 -7.85
N TYR A 34 -7.06 -0.93 -7.21
CA TYR A 34 -6.91 -1.37 -5.82
C TYR A 34 -7.07 -0.25 -4.80
N GLU A 35 -7.37 0.97 -5.23
CA GLU A 35 -7.58 2.08 -4.31
C GLU A 35 -8.76 1.81 -3.35
N SER A 36 -8.59 2.17 -2.07
CA SER A 36 -9.66 2.09 -1.07
C SER A 36 -10.69 3.21 -1.27
N ASN A 37 -11.96 2.94 -0.96
CA ASN A 37 -13.04 3.92 -1.07
C ASN A 37 -12.70 5.24 -0.36
N SER A 38 -12.87 6.36 -1.05
CA SER A 38 -12.57 7.71 -0.55
C SER A 38 -13.17 8.01 0.83
N LYS A 39 -14.39 7.54 1.10
CA LYS A 39 -15.07 7.75 2.39
C LYS A 39 -14.40 7.04 3.56
N THR A 40 -13.79 5.87 3.31
CA THR A 40 -13.24 4.99 4.36
C THR A 40 -11.71 4.93 4.35
N ARG A 41 -11.05 5.56 3.37
CA ARG A 41 -9.59 5.57 3.24
C ARG A 41 -8.95 6.17 4.50
N HIS A 42 -7.94 5.49 5.04
CA HIS A 42 -7.20 5.83 6.27
C HIS A 42 -8.00 5.77 7.58
N MET A 43 -9.19 5.16 7.59
CA MET A 43 -9.96 4.92 8.80
C MET A 43 -9.36 3.75 9.61
N LEU A 44 -9.34 3.89 10.94
CA LEU A 44 -8.98 2.82 11.87
C LEU A 44 -10.10 1.78 11.96
N PRO A 45 -9.81 0.54 12.42
CA PRO A 45 -10.85 -0.46 12.68
C PRO A 45 -11.90 -0.01 13.70
N THR A 46 -11.58 0.97 14.56
CA THR A 46 -12.51 1.60 15.51
C THR A 46 -13.49 2.58 14.85
N GLY A 47 -13.35 2.87 13.56
CA GLY A 47 -14.19 3.82 12.82
C GLY A 47 -13.68 5.26 12.82
N PHE A 48 -12.61 5.57 13.57
CA PHE A 48 -12.05 6.92 13.65
C PHE A 48 -10.86 7.13 12.71
N LYS A 49 -10.59 8.39 12.33
CA LYS A 49 -9.33 8.76 11.68
C LYS A 49 -8.29 9.06 12.75
N LYS A 50 -7.06 8.59 12.55
CA LYS A 50 -5.95 8.91 13.46
C LYS A 50 -5.43 10.32 13.18
N PHE A 51 -5.15 11.07 14.24
CA PHE A 51 -4.47 12.34 14.20
C PHE A 51 -3.25 12.28 15.11
N LEU A 52 -2.14 12.86 14.67
CA LEU A 52 -0.93 13.01 15.48
C LEU A 52 -1.02 14.36 16.18
N VAL A 53 -0.86 14.37 17.50
CA VAL A 53 -0.92 15.57 18.33
C VAL A 53 0.42 15.78 19.01
N HIS A 54 0.98 16.98 18.89
CA HIS A 54 2.29 17.34 19.43
C HIS A 54 2.22 18.18 20.71
N ASN A 55 1.12 18.90 20.93
CA ASN A 55 0.91 19.74 22.11
C ASN A 55 -0.56 19.71 22.56
N VAL A 56 -0.82 20.23 23.76
CA VAL A 56 -2.17 20.22 24.34
C VAL A 56 -3.13 21.15 23.59
N ARG A 57 -2.64 22.22 22.95
CA ARG A 57 -3.47 23.16 22.20
C ARG A 57 -4.09 22.53 20.95
N GLU A 58 -3.42 21.55 20.35
CA GLU A 58 -3.93 20.79 19.20
C GLU A 58 -5.10 19.83 19.56
N LEU A 59 -5.40 19.65 20.85
CA LEU A 59 -6.60 18.94 21.30
C LEU A 59 -7.85 19.82 21.31
N GLU A 60 -7.66 21.14 21.39
CA GLU A 60 -8.71 22.15 21.31
C GLU A 60 -8.90 22.53 19.84
N VAL A 61 -9.58 21.67 19.10
CA VAL A 61 -10.01 21.92 17.70
C VAL A 61 -11.39 22.54 17.69
#